data_AF-A0A4R2KSZ8-F1
#
_entry.id   AF-A0A4R2KSZ8-F1
#
_cell.length_a   1.000
_cell.length_b   1.000
_cell.length_c   1.000
_cell.angle_alpha   90.00
_cell.angle_beta   90.00
_cell.angle_gamma   90.00
#
_symmetry.space_group_name_H-M   'P 1'
#
loop_
_entity.id
_entity.type
_entity.pdbx_description
1 polymer ?
#
loop_
_entity_poly.entity_id
_entity_poly.type
_entity_poly.pdbx_seq_one_letter_code
_entity_poly.pdbx_strand_id
1 'polypeptide(L)'
;MLHVVTPSTVSSRATTKIRKVPRALIGHGFSILAPGSMGSSIYWRMFMEVSFLRYLAALSPFPILILLFPDLALPIGQAPALMFLMVYLVETRLLSVDNKERRQRLMPEEEAERGADIAKARGREILTRIAAKRGLKAGALHLVIEQSALARIAPLTIVSVQTDMPEPQVLDLDEDERQLIRDMLFDASFTEQRMHISSLALGRFLHDVTLETRGVSAHARLEALATA
;
A
#
# COMPACT_ATOMS: atom_id res chain seq x y z
N MET A 1 -5.39 -2.63 -6.41
CA MET A 1 -5.17 -1.25 -6.89
C MET A 1 -3.76 -0.79 -6.55
N LEU A 2 -2.89 -0.67 -7.54
CA LEU A 2 -1.54 -0.11 -7.38
C LEU A 2 -1.57 1.43 -7.44
N HIS A 3 -1.11 2.07 -6.37
CA HIS A 3 -0.94 3.52 -6.27
C HIS A 3 0.51 3.89 -6.09
N VAL A 4 1.06 4.63 -7.04
CA VAL A 4 2.44 5.15 -6.96
C VAL A 4 2.40 6.54 -6.34
N VAL A 5 3.00 6.65 -5.15
CA VAL A 5 3.09 7.88 -4.37
C VAL A 5 4.34 8.64 -4.77
N THR A 6 4.13 9.85 -5.26
CA THR A 6 5.13 10.85 -5.61
C THR A 6 4.57 12.24 -5.22
N PRO A 7 5.37 13.29 -4.98
CA PRO A 7 4.87 14.62 -4.62
C PRO A 7 3.83 15.20 -5.59
N SER A 8 3.79 14.75 -6.85
CA SER A 8 2.78 15.13 -7.84
C SER A 8 1.46 14.34 -7.75
N THR A 9 1.42 13.18 -7.08
CA THR A 9 0.22 12.33 -6.98
C THR A 9 -0.46 12.36 -5.60
N VAL A 10 -0.01 13.24 -4.71
CA VAL A 10 -0.55 13.41 -3.35
C VAL A 10 -1.29 14.74 -3.20
N SER A 11 -2.31 14.76 -2.34
CA SER A 11 -3.03 15.99 -1.99
C SER A 11 -2.26 16.89 -1.03
N SER A 12 -1.34 16.32 -0.23
CA SER A 12 -0.46 17.08 0.65
C SER A 12 1.00 16.70 0.45
N ARG A 13 1.82 17.62 -0.08
CA ARG A 13 3.27 17.44 -0.22
C ARG A 13 4.02 17.33 1.10
N ALA A 14 3.39 17.68 2.23
CA ALA A 14 4.02 17.46 3.54
C ALA A 14 4.17 15.97 3.86
N THR A 15 3.33 15.10 3.27
CA THR A 15 3.34 13.64 3.48
C THR A 15 4.55 12.94 2.83
N THR A 16 5.15 13.56 1.81
CA THR A 16 6.32 13.03 1.11
C THR A 16 7.65 13.42 1.75
N LYS A 17 7.62 14.38 2.70
CA LYS A 17 8.77 14.72 3.53
C LYS A 17 8.85 13.76 4.70
N ILE A 18 9.75 12.79 4.60
CA ILE A 18 9.97 11.76 5.61
C ILE A 18 11.21 12.10 6.44
N ARG A 19 11.31 11.54 7.65
CA ARG A 19 12.48 11.76 8.53
C ARG A 19 13.52 10.66 8.45
N LYS A 20 13.14 9.51 7.89
CA LYS A 20 13.96 8.32 7.75
C LYS A 20 13.48 7.49 6.57
N VAL A 21 14.38 6.71 5.99
CA VAL A 21 14.11 5.73 4.93
C VAL A 21 14.47 4.34 5.45
N PRO A 22 13.71 3.27 5.11
CA PRO A 22 12.40 3.29 4.46
C PRO A 22 11.28 3.72 5.42
N ARG A 23 10.20 4.31 4.89
CA ARG A 23 9.02 4.72 5.67
C ARG A 23 7.72 4.32 5.00
N ALA A 24 6.82 3.71 5.78
CA ALA A 24 5.43 3.46 5.39
C ALA A 24 4.64 4.78 5.29
N LEU A 25 3.89 4.95 4.22
CA LEU A 25 3.06 6.11 3.91
C LEU A 25 1.56 5.82 4.02
N ILE A 26 1.11 4.56 4.00
CA ILE A 26 -0.32 4.18 4.04
C ILE A 26 -1.06 4.78 5.25
N GLY A 27 -0.37 4.96 6.37
CA GLY A 27 -0.92 5.56 7.60
C GLY A 27 -1.29 7.04 7.48
N HIS A 28 -0.89 7.74 6.41
CA HIS A 28 -1.29 9.12 6.15
C HIS A 28 -2.70 9.21 5.51
N GLY A 29 -3.36 8.08 5.25
CA GLY A 29 -4.76 8.02 4.85
C GLY A 29 -5.05 8.74 3.52
N PHE A 30 -6.09 9.57 3.48
CA PHE A 30 -6.49 10.26 2.24
C PHE A 30 -5.45 11.26 1.71
N SER A 31 -4.49 11.70 2.55
CA SER A 31 -3.51 12.70 2.14
C SER A 31 -2.50 12.21 1.10
N ILE A 32 -2.35 10.89 0.94
CA ILE A 32 -1.50 10.28 -0.11
C ILE A 32 -2.24 10.05 -1.43
N LEU A 33 -3.54 10.35 -1.49
CA LEU A 33 -4.32 10.26 -2.73
C LEU A 33 -4.25 11.56 -3.52
N ALA A 34 -4.41 11.46 -4.83
CA ALA A 34 -4.42 12.61 -5.73
C ALA A 34 -5.63 13.53 -5.42
N PRO A 35 -5.49 14.85 -5.61
CA PRO A 35 -6.63 15.76 -5.60
C PRO A 35 -7.72 15.29 -6.58
N GLY A 36 -8.99 15.35 -6.18
CA GLY A 36 -10.11 14.90 -7.03
C GLY A 36 -10.30 13.39 -7.08
N SER A 37 -9.52 12.59 -6.33
CA SER A 37 -9.75 11.13 -6.21
C SER A 37 -11.02 10.75 -5.44
N MET A 38 -11.76 11.72 -4.91
CA MET A 38 -13.00 11.47 -4.16
C MET A 38 -14.00 10.65 -4.99
N GLY A 39 -14.50 9.57 -4.41
CA GLY A 39 -15.43 8.65 -5.08
C GLY A 39 -14.78 7.61 -6.00
N SER A 40 -13.47 7.71 -6.26
CA SER A 40 -12.74 6.66 -6.99
C SER A 40 -12.64 5.36 -6.17
N SER A 41 -12.34 4.25 -6.85
CA SER A 41 -12.19 2.95 -6.18
C SER A 41 -11.07 2.96 -5.14
N ILE A 42 -9.96 3.65 -5.40
CA ILE A 42 -8.87 3.81 -4.43
C ILE A 42 -9.28 4.65 -3.22
N TYR A 43 -10.14 5.66 -3.41
CA TYR A 43 -10.66 6.46 -2.29
C TYR A 43 -11.52 5.63 -1.34
N TRP A 44 -12.46 4.85 -1.88
CA TRP A 44 -13.25 3.91 -1.08
C TRP A 44 -12.39 2.84 -0.42
N ARG A 45 -11.32 2.42 -1.10
CA ARG A 45 -10.40 1.46 -0.55
C ARG A 45 -9.58 2.05 0.61
N MET A 46 -9.18 3.31 0.51
CA MET A 46 -8.52 4.06 1.58
C MET A 46 -9.46 4.35 2.76
N PHE A 47 -10.75 4.60 2.49
CA PHE A 47 -11.77 4.73 3.52
C PHE A 47 -11.80 3.50 4.45
N MET A 48 -11.66 2.30 3.87
CA MET A 48 -11.57 1.06 4.64
C MET A 48 -10.26 0.91 5.42
N GLU A 49 -9.17 1.60 5.07
CA GLU A 49 -7.93 1.58 5.87
C GLU A 49 -8.03 2.40 7.15
N VAL A 50 -8.88 3.43 7.17
CA VAL A 50 -9.05 4.29 8.34
C VAL A 50 -9.95 3.57 9.34
N SER A 51 -9.37 3.03 10.43
CA SER A 51 -10.10 2.22 11.42
C SER A 51 -11.34 2.95 11.97
N PHE A 52 -11.25 4.25 12.23
CA PHE A 52 -12.38 5.06 12.69
C PHE A 52 -13.56 5.04 11.70
N LEU A 53 -13.30 5.31 10.42
CA LEU A 53 -14.34 5.34 9.38
C LEU A 53 -14.92 3.95 9.12
N ARG A 54 -14.06 2.94 9.15
CA ARG A 54 -14.46 1.54 9.03
C ARG A 54 -15.40 1.10 10.15
N TYR A 55 -15.11 1.47 11.40
CA TYR A 55 -15.99 1.16 12.53
C TYR A 55 -17.27 1.97 12.52
N LEU A 56 -17.24 3.23 12.08
CA LEU A 56 -18.46 4.00 11.82
C LEU A 56 -19.33 3.31 10.76
N ALA A 57 -18.73 2.82 9.68
CA ALA A 57 -19.47 2.08 8.65
C ALA A 57 -20.06 0.78 9.21
N ALA A 58 -19.31 0.02 10.00
CA ALA A 58 -19.80 -1.19 10.65
C ALA A 58 -20.97 -0.92 11.62
N LEU A 59 -20.96 0.23 12.30
CA LEU A 59 -22.00 0.66 13.23
C LEU A 59 -23.15 1.42 12.57
N SER A 60 -23.02 1.81 11.30
CA SER A 60 -24.06 2.57 10.58
C SER A 60 -25.47 1.96 10.60
N PRO A 61 -25.69 0.63 10.70
CA PRO A 61 -27.04 0.11 10.82
C PRO A 61 -27.78 0.57 12.07
N PHE A 62 -27.10 0.82 13.20
CA PHE A 62 -27.74 1.24 14.45
C PHE A 62 -28.42 2.62 14.36
N PRO A 63 -27.75 3.72 13.97
CA PRO A 63 -28.41 5.01 13.80
C PRO A 63 -29.47 4.96 12.69
N ILE A 64 -29.28 4.18 11.62
CA ILE A 64 -30.30 3.99 10.59
C ILE A 64 -31.56 3.36 11.20
N LEU A 65 -31.42 2.32 12.01
CA LEU A 65 -32.55 1.67 12.68
C LEU A 65 -33.24 2.61 13.69
N ILE A 66 -32.49 3.43 14.42
CA ILE A 66 -33.07 4.44 15.32
C ILE A 66 -33.92 5.46 14.55
N LEU A 67 -33.47 5.88 13.37
CA LEU A 67 -34.21 6.81 12.52
C LEU A 67 -35.45 6.17 11.88
N LEU A 68 -35.38 4.88 11.52
CA LEU A 68 -36.51 4.14 10.94
C LEU A 68 -37.54 3.68 12.00
N PHE A 69 -37.10 3.39 13.23
CA PHE A 69 -37.93 2.91 14.33
C PHE A 69 -37.68 3.70 15.62
N PRO A 70 -38.18 4.94 15.72
CA PRO A 70 -37.96 5.80 16.88
C PRO A 70 -38.41 5.18 18.21
N ASP A 71 -39.48 4.39 18.20
CA ASP A 71 -40.01 3.71 19.40
C ASP A 71 -39.03 2.68 19.98
N LEU A 72 -38.10 2.18 19.16
CA LEU A 72 -37.03 1.25 19.55
C LEU A 72 -35.70 1.97 19.84
N ALA A 73 -35.66 3.30 19.83
CA ALA A 73 -34.42 4.05 19.99
C ALA A 73 -33.72 3.81 21.34
N LEU A 74 -34.49 3.80 22.43
CA LEU A 74 -34.00 3.50 23.77
C LEU A 74 -33.37 2.10 23.89
N PRO A 75 -34.06 1.00 23.51
CA PRO A 75 -33.47 -0.33 23.58
C PRO A 75 -32.29 -0.52 22.63
N ILE A 76 -32.30 0.08 21.42
CA ILE A 76 -31.18 0.02 20.48
C ILE A 76 -29.96 0.77 21.03
N GLY A 77 -30.16 1.97 21.59
CA GLY A 77 -29.09 2.80 22.17
C GLY A 77 -28.46 2.17 23.41
N GLN A 78 -29.21 1.35 24.14
CA GLN A 78 -28.75 0.62 25.33
C GLN A 78 -28.10 -0.74 25.02
N ALA A 79 -27.86 -1.06 23.75
CA ALA A 79 -27.19 -2.29 23.34
C ALA A 79 -25.69 -2.12 22.95
N PRO A 80 -24.80 -1.52 23.77
CA PRO A 80 -23.36 -1.49 23.48
C PRO A 80 -22.76 -2.86 23.19
N ALA A 81 -23.23 -3.91 23.88
CA ALA A 81 -22.76 -5.28 23.64
C ALA A 81 -23.03 -5.75 22.20
N LEU A 82 -24.20 -5.42 21.64
CA LEU A 82 -24.51 -5.73 20.24
C LEU A 82 -23.66 -4.91 19.26
N MET A 83 -23.40 -3.65 19.58
CA MET A 83 -22.51 -2.79 18.78
C MET A 83 -21.09 -3.35 18.75
N PHE A 84 -20.55 -3.73 19.92
CA PHE A 84 -19.24 -4.38 20.01
C PHE A 84 -19.21 -5.73 19.27
N LEU A 85 -20.27 -6.54 19.40
CA LEU A 85 -20.38 -7.79 18.66
C LEU A 85 -20.37 -7.55 17.15
N MET A 86 -21.06 -6.53 16.66
CA MET A 86 -21.08 -6.18 15.24
C MET A 86 -19.70 -5.79 14.73
N VAL A 87 -18.99 -4.90 15.44
CA VAL A 87 -17.61 -4.51 15.10
C VAL A 87 -16.69 -5.73 15.13
N TYR A 88 -16.79 -6.56 16.16
CA TYR A 88 -16.00 -7.79 16.27
C TYR A 88 -16.25 -8.75 15.11
N LEU A 89 -17.51 -8.96 14.71
CA LEU A 89 -17.86 -9.79 13.57
C LEU A 89 -17.30 -9.22 12.26
N VAL A 90 -17.41 -7.91 12.04
CA VAL A 90 -16.84 -7.26 10.85
C VAL A 90 -15.32 -7.39 10.83
N GLU A 91 -14.64 -7.12 11.94
CA GLU A 91 -13.17 -7.21 12.00
C GLU A 91 -12.70 -8.65 11.76
N THR A 92 -13.25 -9.62 12.49
CA THR A 92 -12.76 -11.02 12.47
C THR A 92 -13.24 -11.85 11.29
N ARG A 93 -14.40 -11.52 10.72
CA ARG A 93 -14.94 -12.25 9.55
C ARG A 93 -14.72 -11.53 8.24
N LEU A 94 -14.77 -10.21 8.19
CA LEU A 94 -14.67 -9.50 6.91
C LEU A 94 -13.25 -9.05 6.64
N LEU A 95 -12.50 -8.56 7.64
CA LEU A 95 -11.37 -7.67 7.34
C LEU A 95 -10.01 -8.18 7.78
N SER A 96 -9.88 -8.95 8.86
CA SER A 96 -8.57 -9.37 9.36
C SER A 96 -8.27 -10.87 9.24
N VAL A 97 -6.98 -11.16 9.07
CA VAL A 97 -6.38 -12.49 9.27
C VAL A 97 -5.43 -12.41 10.47
N ASP A 98 -5.99 -12.09 11.64
CA ASP A 98 -5.20 -11.91 12.87
C ASP A 98 -4.53 -13.20 13.34
N ASN A 99 -5.15 -14.36 13.09
CA ASN A 99 -4.64 -15.64 13.57
C ASN A 99 -3.54 -16.21 12.65
N LYS A 100 -2.37 -16.54 13.23
CA LYS A 100 -1.24 -17.20 12.56
C LYS A 100 -1.67 -18.46 11.81
N GLU A 101 -2.57 -19.26 12.39
CA GLU A 101 -3.09 -20.47 11.73
C GLU A 101 -3.90 -20.14 10.46
N ARG A 102 -4.68 -19.05 10.49
CA ARG A 102 -5.43 -18.61 9.30
C ARG A 102 -4.50 -18.05 8.23
N ARG A 103 -3.42 -17.37 8.61
CA ARG A 103 -2.39 -16.89 7.67
C ARG A 103 -1.70 -18.04 6.95
N GLN A 104 -1.31 -19.08 7.68
CA GLN A 104 -0.69 -20.28 7.12
C GLN A 104 -1.60 -21.06 6.17
N ARG A 105 -2.93 -20.95 6.32
CA ARG A 105 -3.90 -21.53 5.38
C ARG A 105 -4.03 -20.76 4.07
N LEU A 106 -3.56 -19.50 4.00
CA LEU A 106 -3.65 -18.71 2.77
C LEU A 106 -2.63 -19.19 1.73
N MET A 107 -1.42 -19.50 2.17
CA MET A 107 -0.30 -19.87 1.31
C MET A 107 0.82 -20.51 2.16
N PRO A 108 1.51 -21.54 1.66
CA PRO A 108 2.73 -22.06 2.29
C PRO A 108 3.79 -20.96 2.43
N GLU A 109 4.53 -20.97 3.54
CA GLU A 109 5.53 -19.94 3.85
C GLU A 109 6.59 -19.81 2.74
N GLU A 110 7.07 -20.92 2.19
CA GLU A 110 8.03 -20.94 1.09
C GLU A 110 7.48 -20.33 -0.21
N GLU A 111 6.19 -20.48 -0.46
CA GLU A 111 5.55 -19.85 -1.63
C GLU A 111 5.35 -18.35 -1.41
N ALA A 112 5.03 -17.95 -0.18
CA ALA A 112 4.89 -16.55 0.18
C ALA A 112 6.23 -15.80 0.14
N GLU A 113 7.33 -16.42 0.61
CA GLU A 113 8.68 -15.86 0.47
C GLU A 113 9.11 -15.76 -0.99
N ARG A 114 8.79 -16.76 -1.83
CA ARG A 114 9.00 -16.66 -3.29
C ARG A 114 8.28 -15.45 -3.88
N GLY A 115 7.07 -15.12 -3.41
CA GLY A 115 6.37 -13.91 -3.81
C GLY A 115 7.13 -12.63 -3.44
N ALA A 116 7.70 -12.56 -2.24
CA ALA A 116 8.50 -11.43 -1.81
C ALA A 116 9.83 -11.33 -2.58
N ASP A 117 10.46 -12.45 -2.92
CA ASP A 117 11.68 -12.49 -3.72
C ASP A 117 11.43 -12.00 -5.16
N ILE A 118 10.30 -12.36 -5.77
CA ILE A 118 9.89 -11.83 -7.08
C ILE A 118 9.74 -10.31 -7.01
N ALA A 119 9.03 -9.79 -5.99
CA ALA A 119 8.88 -8.35 -5.78
C ALA A 119 10.23 -7.65 -5.57
N LYS A 120 11.16 -8.29 -4.84
CA LYS A 120 12.51 -7.77 -4.61
C LYS A 120 13.35 -7.73 -5.89
N ALA A 121 13.31 -8.78 -6.70
CA ALA A 121 14.02 -8.84 -7.97
C ALA A 121 13.52 -7.76 -8.94
N ARG A 122 12.20 -7.68 -9.14
CA ARG A 122 11.56 -6.65 -9.99
C ARG A 122 11.81 -5.25 -9.46
N GLY A 123 11.74 -5.07 -8.14
CA GLY A 123 12.02 -3.79 -7.50
C GLY A 123 13.44 -3.32 -7.74
N ARG A 124 14.45 -4.20 -7.66
CA ARG A 124 15.84 -3.86 -8.01
C ARG A 124 15.98 -3.46 -9.47
N GLU A 125 15.30 -4.14 -10.38
CA GLU A 125 15.34 -3.81 -11.81
C GLU A 125 14.72 -2.43 -12.08
N ILE A 126 13.55 -2.15 -11.51
CA ILE A 126 12.88 -0.85 -11.57
C ILE A 126 13.81 0.26 -11.04
N LEU A 127 14.38 0.07 -9.85
CA LEU A 127 15.29 1.04 -9.26
C LEU A 127 16.56 1.24 -10.11
N THR A 128 17.04 0.19 -10.77
CA THR A 128 18.22 0.28 -11.65
C THR A 128 17.93 1.16 -12.85
N ARG A 129 16.75 0.98 -13.48
CA ARG A 129 16.31 1.81 -14.61
C ARG A 129 16.06 3.26 -14.19
N ILE A 130 15.41 3.50 -13.04
CA ILE A 130 15.21 4.85 -12.49
C ILE A 130 16.56 5.53 -12.19
N ALA A 131 17.47 4.84 -11.49
CA ALA A 131 18.79 5.37 -11.17
C ALA A 131 19.63 5.67 -12.43
N ALA A 132 19.53 4.81 -13.45
CA ALA A 132 20.18 4.99 -14.74
C ALA A 132 19.63 6.20 -15.49
N LYS A 133 18.29 6.30 -15.66
CA LYS A 133 17.61 7.41 -16.34
C LYS A 133 17.95 8.75 -15.69
N ARG A 134 17.96 8.81 -14.36
CA ARG A 134 18.30 10.01 -13.58
C ARG A 134 19.80 10.28 -13.44
N GLY A 135 20.66 9.39 -13.95
CA GLY A 135 22.11 9.54 -13.84
C GLY A 135 22.64 9.56 -12.41
N LEU A 136 21.95 8.96 -11.43
CA LEU A 136 22.32 9.01 -10.02
C LEU A 136 23.67 8.30 -9.79
N LYS A 137 24.59 8.93 -9.06
CA LYS A 137 25.97 8.42 -8.84
C LYS A 137 26.28 8.08 -7.38
N ALA A 138 25.45 8.53 -6.45
CA ALA A 138 25.63 8.33 -5.02
C ALA A 138 24.26 8.29 -4.32
N GLY A 139 24.24 7.70 -3.11
CA GLY A 139 23.03 7.46 -2.32
C GLY A 139 22.37 6.11 -2.62
N ALA A 140 21.38 5.78 -1.80
CA ALA A 140 20.58 4.57 -1.94
C ALA A 140 19.15 4.94 -2.36
N LEU A 141 18.60 4.16 -3.29
CA LEU A 141 17.17 4.20 -3.58
C LEU A 141 16.47 3.05 -2.87
N HIS A 142 15.30 3.33 -2.33
CA HIS A 142 14.41 2.37 -1.70
C HIS A 142 13.09 2.33 -2.44
N LEU A 143 12.73 1.19 -2.99
CA LEU A 143 11.37 0.93 -3.47
C LEU A 143 10.58 0.34 -2.31
N VAL A 144 9.73 1.15 -1.71
CA VAL A 144 8.90 0.77 -0.57
C VAL A 144 7.55 0.33 -1.11
N ILE A 145 7.22 -0.95 -0.95
CA ILE A 145 5.96 -1.57 -1.35
C ILE A 145 5.17 -1.87 -0.08
N GLU A 146 4.06 -1.17 0.09
CA GLU A 146 3.14 -1.33 1.21
C GLU A 146 1.90 -2.08 0.76
N GLN A 147 1.55 -3.12 1.49
CA GLN A 147 0.33 -3.89 1.31
C GLN A 147 -0.63 -3.58 2.44
N SER A 148 -1.91 -3.50 2.11
CA SER A 148 -2.94 -3.52 3.13
C SER A 148 -2.87 -4.79 3.98
N ALA A 149 -3.23 -4.67 5.25
CA ALA A 149 -3.48 -5.80 6.13
C ALA A 149 -4.91 -6.36 6.01
N LEU A 150 -5.77 -5.71 5.22
CA LEU A 150 -7.18 -6.07 5.10
C LEU A 150 -7.40 -7.18 4.07
N ALA A 151 -7.85 -8.33 4.55
CA ALA A 151 -8.22 -9.45 3.70
C ALA A 151 -9.64 -9.32 3.14
N ARG A 152 -9.94 -10.16 2.13
CA ARG A 152 -11.28 -10.37 1.55
C ARG A 152 -11.91 -9.15 0.87
N ILE A 153 -11.17 -8.06 0.73
CA ILE A 153 -11.50 -6.91 -0.12
C ILE A 153 -10.43 -6.74 -1.19
N ALA A 154 -10.69 -5.89 -2.19
CA ALA A 154 -9.74 -5.63 -3.27
C ALA A 154 -8.35 -5.27 -2.70
N PRO A 155 -7.23 -5.80 -3.23
CA PRO A 155 -5.89 -5.44 -2.77
C PRO A 155 -5.65 -3.93 -2.89
N LEU A 156 -4.92 -3.38 -1.91
CA LEU A 156 -4.40 -2.03 -1.96
C LEU A 156 -2.89 -2.09 -1.81
N THR A 157 -2.20 -1.64 -2.85
CA THR A 157 -0.74 -1.55 -2.87
C THR A 157 -0.33 -0.10 -3.00
N ILE A 158 0.42 0.41 -2.03
CA ILE A 158 1.04 1.73 -2.10
C ILE A 158 2.52 1.53 -2.40
N VAL A 159 3.04 2.19 -3.43
CA VAL A 159 4.46 2.12 -3.80
C VAL A 159 5.04 3.51 -3.77
N SER A 160 6.22 3.65 -3.15
CA SER A 160 6.99 4.89 -3.20
C SER A 160 8.47 4.58 -3.45
N VAL A 161 9.13 5.44 -4.21
CA VAL A 161 10.59 5.44 -4.31
C VAL A 161 11.11 6.49 -3.34
N GLN A 162 12.00 6.10 -2.44
CA GLN A 162 12.55 6.96 -1.40
C GLN A 162 14.07 7.04 -1.55
N THR A 163 14.63 8.18 -1.19
CA THR A 163 16.07 8.43 -1.16
C THR A 163 16.44 9.02 0.19
N ASP A 164 17.61 8.65 0.70
CA ASP A 164 18.20 9.23 1.91
C ASP A 164 19.00 10.51 1.63
N MET A 165 19.30 10.78 0.35
CA MET A 165 20.12 11.90 -0.11
C MET A 165 19.34 12.93 -0.93
N PRO A 166 19.60 14.25 -0.74
CA PRO A 166 20.46 14.83 0.31
C PRO A 166 19.84 14.75 1.71
N GLU A 167 18.52 14.60 1.79
CA GLU A 167 17.75 14.32 3.00
C GLU A 167 16.70 13.25 2.69
N PRO A 168 16.22 12.49 3.70
CA PRO A 168 15.15 11.52 3.53
C PRO A 168 13.90 12.11 2.87
N GLN A 169 13.55 11.62 1.69
CA GLN A 169 12.35 12.07 0.97
C GLN A 169 11.80 11.00 0.03
N VAL A 170 10.51 11.12 -0.30
CA VAL A 170 9.93 10.42 -1.45
C VAL A 170 10.41 11.14 -2.72
N LEU A 171 10.99 10.38 -3.64
CA LEU A 171 11.49 10.85 -4.92
C LEU A 171 10.34 11.33 -5.81
N ASP A 172 10.51 12.49 -6.45
CA ASP A 172 9.51 13.03 -7.38
C ASP A 172 9.62 12.36 -8.75
N LEU A 173 8.86 11.27 -8.92
CA LEU A 173 8.81 10.46 -10.13
C LEU A 173 8.05 11.15 -11.26
N ASP A 174 8.60 11.10 -12.47
CA ASP A 174 7.92 11.54 -13.68
C ASP A 174 6.82 10.54 -14.13
N GLU A 175 6.14 10.80 -15.25
CA GLU A 175 5.11 9.87 -15.74
C GLU A 175 5.70 8.55 -16.21
N ASP A 176 6.81 8.54 -16.95
CA ASP A 176 7.40 7.32 -17.47
C ASP A 176 7.90 6.41 -16.35
N GLU A 177 8.48 6.97 -15.29
CA GLU A 177 8.96 6.21 -14.14
C GLU A 177 7.80 5.65 -13.31
N ARG A 178 6.69 6.39 -13.19
CA ARG A 178 5.47 5.86 -12.60
C ARG A 178 4.90 4.72 -13.44
N GLN A 179 4.91 4.87 -14.76
CA GLN A 179 4.45 3.85 -15.69
C GLN A 179 5.35 2.61 -15.66
N LEU A 180 6.67 2.80 -15.59
CA LEU A 180 7.65 1.73 -15.40
C LEU A 180 7.33 0.87 -14.16
N ILE A 181 7.01 1.51 -13.03
CA ILE A 181 6.61 0.80 -11.80
C ILE A 181 5.32 0.00 -12.06
N ARG A 182 4.33 0.60 -12.73
CA ARG A 182 3.04 -0.05 -13.00
C ARG A 182 3.20 -1.28 -13.89
N ASP A 183 4.05 -1.19 -14.90
CA ASP A 183 4.22 -2.23 -15.91
C ASP A 183 5.14 -3.36 -15.46
N MET A 184 6.15 -3.06 -14.65
CA MET A 184 7.14 -4.04 -14.25
C MET A 184 6.86 -4.70 -12.91
N LEU A 185 6.20 -4.02 -11.97
CA LEU A 185 6.03 -4.58 -10.63
C LEU A 185 5.09 -5.79 -10.66
N PHE A 186 4.00 -5.70 -11.41
CA PHE A 186 3.01 -6.76 -11.55
C PHE A 186 2.76 -7.11 -13.01
N ASP A 187 2.57 -8.40 -13.28
CA ASP A 187 2.21 -8.91 -14.61
C ASP A 187 1.22 -10.07 -14.48
N ALA A 188 0.98 -10.80 -15.58
CA ALA A 188 0.10 -11.94 -15.59
C ALA A 188 0.54 -13.10 -14.66
N SER A 189 1.84 -13.23 -14.40
CA SER A 189 2.41 -14.31 -13.57
C SER A 189 2.50 -13.94 -12.08
N PHE A 190 2.68 -12.65 -11.80
CA PHE A 190 2.79 -12.10 -10.46
C PHE A 190 1.88 -10.88 -10.35
N THR A 191 0.65 -11.12 -9.93
CA THR A 191 -0.39 -10.10 -9.80
C THR A 191 -0.33 -9.40 -8.46
N GLU A 192 -0.97 -8.25 -8.37
CA GLU A 192 -1.14 -7.52 -7.10
C GLU A 192 -1.83 -8.37 -6.03
N GLN A 193 -2.83 -9.17 -6.41
CA GLN A 193 -3.51 -10.08 -5.50
C GLN A 193 -2.56 -11.15 -4.95
N ARG A 194 -1.66 -11.67 -5.79
CA ARG A 194 -0.64 -12.63 -5.35
C ARG A 194 0.33 -12.01 -4.34
N MET A 195 0.76 -10.77 -4.56
CA MET A 195 1.59 -10.04 -3.62
C MET A 195 0.88 -9.78 -2.27
N HIS A 196 -0.40 -9.40 -2.33
CA HIS A 196 -1.22 -9.18 -1.14
C HIS A 196 -1.41 -10.47 -0.32
N ILE A 197 -1.72 -11.60 -0.97
CA ILE A 197 -1.84 -12.90 -0.30
C ILE A 197 -0.51 -13.32 0.32
N SER A 198 0.61 -13.13 -0.39
CA SER A 198 1.95 -13.45 0.14
C SER A 198 2.24 -12.62 1.39
N SER A 199 1.91 -11.33 1.37
CA SER A 199 2.09 -10.42 2.51
C SER A 199 1.21 -10.79 3.70
N LEU A 200 -0.05 -11.16 3.46
CA LEU A 200 -0.96 -11.67 4.48
C LEU A 200 -0.47 -12.98 5.09
N ALA A 201 0.07 -13.91 4.28
CA ALA A 201 0.60 -15.18 4.78
C ALA A 201 1.84 -14.97 5.67
N LEU A 202 2.75 -14.08 5.27
CA LEU A 202 3.95 -13.73 6.04
C LEU A 202 3.67 -12.83 7.25
N GLY A 203 2.54 -12.11 7.26
CA GLY A 203 2.31 -11.02 8.21
C GLY A 203 3.28 -9.84 8.02
N ARG A 204 3.87 -9.71 6.83
CA ARG A 204 4.80 -8.64 6.44
C ARG A 204 4.13 -7.75 5.41
N PHE A 205 3.81 -6.52 5.80
CA PHE A 205 3.06 -5.56 4.98
C PHE A 205 3.92 -4.46 4.37
N LEU A 206 5.16 -4.30 4.86
CA LEU A 206 6.13 -3.36 4.32
C LEU A 206 7.28 -4.17 3.71
N HIS A 207 7.49 -4.01 2.42
CA HIS A 207 8.62 -4.61 1.71
C HIS A 207 9.52 -3.49 1.20
N ASP A 208 10.77 -3.50 1.66
CA ASP A 208 11.79 -2.55 1.22
C ASP A 208 12.75 -3.24 0.26
N VAL A 209 12.94 -2.64 -0.91
CA VAL A 209 13.94 -3.05 -1.88
C VAL A 209 14.95 -1.94 -2.03
N THR A 210 16.19 -2.19 -1.61
CA THR A 210 17.26 -1.19 -1.66
C THR A 210 18.18 -1.40 -2.86
N LEU A 211 18.60 -0.29 -3.48
CA LEU A 211 19.61 -0.25 -4.52
C LEU A 211 20.64 0.86 -4.23
N GLU A 212 21.90 0.45 -4.11
CA GLU A 212 23.05 1.37 -4.10
C GLU A 212 23.32 1.89 -5.50
N THR A 213 23.18 3.21 -5.72
CA THR A 213 23.30 3.83 -7.05
C THR A 213 24.70 3.69 -7.67
N ARG A 214 25.73 3.54 -6.82
CA ARG A 214 27.11 3.24 -7.26
C ARG A 214 27.24 1.90 -7.97
N GLY A 215 26.35 0.95 -7.68
CA GLY A 215 26.32 -0.37 -8.29
C GLY A 215 25.68 -0.39 -9.69
N VAL A 216 25.11 0.72 -10.16
CA VAL A 216 24.47 0.79 -11.49
C VAL A 216 25.54 0.87 -12.57
N SER A 217 25.59 -0.17 -13.43
CA SER A 217 26.59 -0.33 -14.47
C SER A 217 26.58 0.80 -15.50
N ALA A 218 27.74 1.05 -16.14
CA ALA A 218 27.84 2.02 -17.22
C ALA A 218 26.96 1.64 -18.44
N HIS A 219 26.80 0.34 -18.68
CA HIS A 219 25.94 -0.15 -19.76
C HIS A 219 24.46 0.21 -19.54
N ALA A 220 23.93 0.00 -18.33
CA ALA A 220 22.55 0.36 -18.00
C ALA A 220 22.29 1.87 -18.14
N ARG A 221 23.29 2.71 -17.83
CA ARG A 221 23.23 4.16 -18.02
C ARG A 221 23.21 4.54 -19.50
N LEU A 222 24.03 3.89 -20.32
CA LEU A 222 24.07 4.12 -21.77
C LEU A 222 22.77 3.67 -22.45
N GLU A 223 22.22 2.53 -22.05
CA GLU A 223 20.92 2.05 -22.52
C GLU A 223 19.81 3.07 -22.21
N ALA A 224 19.75 3.54 -20.96
CA ALA A 224 18.78 4.55 -20.56
C ALA A 224 18.89 5.86 -21.37
N LEU A 225 20.11 6.30 -21.68
CA LEU A 225 20.36 7.48 -22.53
C LEU A 225 19.97 7.26 -23.99
N ALA A 226 20.03 6.03 -24.49
CA ALA A 226 19.64 5.71 -25.87
C ALA A 226 18.10 5.64 -26.05
N THR A 227 17.36 5.41 -24.96
CA THR A 227 15.89 5.34 -24.95
C THR A 227 15.19 6.61 -24.47
N ALA A 228 15.96 7.62 -24.02
CA ALA A 228 15.45 8.93 -23.55
C ALA A 228 15.28 9.93 -24.69
#